data_AF-A0A920UIZ0-F1
#
_entry.id   AF-A0A920UIZ0-F1
#
_cell.length_a   1.000
_cell.length_b   1.000
_cell.length_c   1.000
_cell.angle_alpha   90.00
_cell.angle_beta   90.00
_cell.angle_gamma   90.00
#
_symmetry.space_group_name_H-M   'P 1'
#
loop_
_entity.id
_entity.type
_entity.pdbx_description
1 polymer ?
#
loop_
_entity_poly.entity_id
_entity_poly.type
_entity_poly.pdbx_seq_one_letter_code
_entity_poly.pdbx_strand_id
1 'polypeptide(L)' 'MIQIRCDEGFQGLINEKRIRNILKDFLNRLFDSQRGISVLITNDAEIQKLNKQFRKKDYPTDILSWSYDVGERVK' A
#
# COMPACT_ATOMS: atom_id res chain seq x y z
N MET A 1 -6.50 4.98 10.08
CA MET A 1 -5.51 5.98 9.61
C MET A 1 -5.14 5.67 8.16
N ILE A 2 -5.33 6.60 7.22
CA ILE A 2 -4.94 6.41 5.81
C ILE A 2 -3.68 7.23 5.56
N GLN A 3 -2.62 6.60 5.07
CA GLN A 3 -1.40 7.27 4.62
C GLN A 3 -1.18 6.96 3.13
N ILE A 4 -1.02 7.99 2.31
CA ILE A 4 -0.68 7.84 0.90
C ILE A 4 0.67 8.51 0.70
N ARG A 5 1.62 7.77 0.11
CA ARG A 5 2.88 8.28 -0.40
C ARG A 5 2.94 8.03 -1.89
N CYS A 6 3.60 8.94 -2.59
CA CYS A 6 3.69 8.91 -4.04
C CYS A 6 5.07 9.43 -4.43
N ASP A 7 5.77 8.68 -5.27
CA ASP A 7 7.04 9.15 -5.83
C ASP A 7 6.82 10.39 -6.70
N GLU A 8 7.84 11.26 -6.76
CA GLU A 8 7.76 12.58 -7.40
C GLU A 8 7.24 12.51 -8.85
N GLY A 9 7.65 11.49 -9.61
CA GLY A 9 7.23 11.29 -10.99
C GLY A 9 5.72 11.04 -11.19
N PHE A 10 4.98 10.71 -10.12
CA PHE A 10 3.55 10.40 -10.19
C PHE A 10 2.65 11.40 -9.47
N GLN A 11 3.21 12.37 -8.73
CA GLN A 11 2.42 13.29 -7.90
C GLN A 11 1.36 14.09 -8.69
N GLY A 12 1.68 14.47 -9.94
CA GLY A 12 0.74 15.16 -10.85
C GLY A 12 -0.20 14.24 -11.64
N LEU A 13 0.03 12.92 -11.58
CA LEU A 13 -0.74 11.92 -12.34
C LEU A 13 -1.84 11.27 -11.49
N ILE A 14 -1.75 11.39 -10.17
CA ILE A 14 -2.71 10.79 -9.25
C ILE A 14 -3.74 11.79 -8.75
N ASN A 15 -4.97 11.32 -8.56
CA ASN A 15 -5.98 12.04 -7.79
C ASN A 15 -6.00 11.50 -6.36
N GLU A 16 -5.15 12.06 -5.49
CA GLU A 16 -5.02 11.59 -4.11
C GLU A 16 -6.35 11.66 -3.35
N LYS A 17 -7.17 12.69 -3.59
CA LYS A 17 -8.50 12.83 -2.96
C LYS A 17 -9.42 11.67 -3.32
N ARG A 18 -9.44 11.27 -4.60
CA ARG A 18 -10.22 10.12 -5.07
C ARG A 18 -9.72 8.82 -4.45
N ILE A 19 -8.40 8.59 -4.45
CA ILE A 19 -7.80 7.40 -3.83
C ILE A 19 -8.16 7.33 -2.35
N ARG A 20 -7.99 8.43 -1.62
CA ARG A 20 -8.32 8.52 -0.19
C ARG A 20 -9.78 8.18 0.10
N ASN A 21 -10.71 8.67 -0.72
CA ASN A 21 -12.14 8.36 -0.56
C ASN A 21 -12.41 6.87 -0.79
N ILE A 22 -11.83 6.27 -1.83
CA ILE A 22 -11.95 4.82 -2.10
C ILE A 22 -11.43 4.02 -0.90
N LEU A 23 -10.24 4.36 -0.39
CA LEU A 23 -9.65 3.67 0.77
C LEU A 23 -10.50 3.83 2.03
N LYS A 24 -11.09 5.01 2.24
CA LYS A 24 -12.00 5.27 3.38
C LYS A 24 -13.25 4.40 3.28
N ASP A 25 -13.88 4.35 2.12
CA ASP A 25 -15.08 3.54 1.91
C ASP A 25 -14.78 2.04 2.03
N PHE A 26 -13.64 1.60 1.49
CA PHE A 26 -13.15 0.23 1.62
C PHE A 26 -12.97 -0.18 3.09
N LEU A 27 -12.26 0.63 3.88
CA LEU A 27 -12.04 0.35 5.30
C LEU A 27 -13.35 0.34 6.10
N ASN A 28 -14.24 1.30 5.86
CA ASN A 28 -15.52 1.39 6.57
C ASN A 28 -16.46 0.22 6.24
N ARG A 29 -16.33 -0.40 5.06
CA ARG A 29 -17.17 -1.54 4.67
C ARG A 29 -16.67 -2.88 5.21
N LEU A 30 -15.36 -3.00 5.45
CA LEU A 30 -14.74 -4.25 5.84
C LEU A 30 -14.51 -4.39 7.35
N PHE A 31 -14.45 -3.28 8.08
CA PHE A 31 -14.10 -3.29 9.50
C PHE A 31 -15.05 -2.41 10.30
N ASP A 32 -15.61 -2.98 11.38
CA ASP A 32 -16.42 -2.23 12.34
C ASP A 32 -15.58 -1.32 13.25
N SER A 33 -14.27 -1.61 13.35
CA SER A 33 -13.31 -0.85 14.14
C SER A 33 -12.34 -0.05 13.26
N GLN A 34 -11.79 1.03 13.82
CA GLN A 34 -10.81 1.84 13.10
C GLN A 34 -9.59 1.01 12.72
N ARG A 35 -9.35 0.87 11.41
CA ARG A 35 -8.14 0.27 10.83
C ARG A 35 -7.30 1.32 10.09
N GLY A 36 -6.05 0.95 9.83
CA GLY A 36 -5.12 1.74 9.05
C GLY A 36 -4.70 1.04 7.78
N ILE A 37 -4.41 1.82 6.74
CA ILE A 37 -3.78 1.36 5.51
C ILE A 37 -2.78 2.41 5.04
N SER A 38 -1.59 1.96 4.66
CA SER A 38 -0.61 2.78 3.97
C SER A 38 -0.48 2.31 2.53
N VAL A 39 -0.46 3.27 1.60
CA VAL A 39 -0.29 3.02 0.16
C VAL A 39 0.91 3.80 -0.33
N LEU A 40 1.81 3.13 -1.04
CA LEU A 40 2.89 3.74 -1.81
C LEU A 40 2.57 3.58 -3.30
N ILE A 41 2.51 4.69 -4.03
CA ILE A 41 2.47 4.72 -5.48
C ILE A 41 3.89 4.96 -6.00
N THR A 42 4.41 4.02 -6.78
CA THR A 42 5.80 3.99 -7.22
C THR A 42 5.92 3.43 -8.64
N ASN A 43 7.14 3.40 -9.19
CA ASN A 43 7.43 2.89 -10.53
C ASN A 43 7.83 1.40 -10.54
N ASP A 44 7.98 0.85 -11.74
CA ASP A 44 8.38 -0.54 -11.99
C ASP A 44 9.73 -0.90 -11.36
N ALA A 45 10.70 0.01 -11.38
CA ALA A 45 12.04 -0.26 -10.84
C ALA A 45 12.00 -0.46 -9.32
N GLU A 46 11.29 0.40 -8.59
CA GLU A 46 11.18 0.29 -7.14
C GLU A 46 10.26 -0.87 -6.74
N ILE A 47 9.13 -1.10 -7.42
CA ILE A 47 8.28 -2.26 -7.10
C ILE A 47 8.98 -3.59 -7.43
N GLN A 48 9.82 -3.67 -8.47
CA GLN A 48 10.67 -4.83 -8.74
C GLN A 48 11.68 -5.06 -7.61
N LYS A 49 12.35 -4.01 -7.15
CA LYS A 49 13.29 -4.09 -6.01
C LYS A 49 12.59 -4.63 -4.76
N LEU A 50 11.39 -4.14 -4.45
CA LEU A 50 10.58 -4.62 -3.34
C LEU A 50 10.12 -6.08 -3.54
N ASN A 51 9.70 -6.45 -4.76
CA ASN A 51 9.28 -7.81 -5.08
C ASN A 51 10.44 -8.80 -4.94
N LYS A 52 11.64 -8.42 -5.39
CA LYS A 52 12.85 -9.19 -5.20
C LYS A 52 13.18 -9.35 -3.72
N GLN A 53 13.15 -8.25 -2.96
CA GLN A 53 13.48 -8.23 -1.54
C GLN A 53 12.53 -9.08 -0.69
N PHE A 54 11.22 -8.92 -0.87
CA PHE A 54 10.22 -9.53 0.03
C PHE A 54 9.59 -10.82 -0.50
N ARG A 55 9.64 -11.06 -1.82
CA ARG A 55 9.02 -12.24 -2.47
C ARG A 55 10.01 -13.11 -3.24
N LYS A 56 11.30 -12.73 -3.32
CA LYS A 56 12.34 -13.41 -4.10
C LYS A 56 11.99 -13.50 -5.60
N LYS A 57 11.24 -12.53 -6.11
CA LYS A 57 10.80 -12.43 -7.51
C LYS A 57 11.44 -11.21 -8.18
N ASP A 58 12.36 -11.44 -9.11
CA ASP A 58 13.11 -10.37 -9.78
C ASP A 58 12.41 -9.87 -11.05
N TYR A 59 11.18 -9.39 -10.89
CA TYR A 59 10.40 -8.73 -11.95
C TYR A 59 9.38 -7.76 -11.32
N PRO A 60 8.98 -6.68 -12.03
CA PRO A 60 7.95 -5.77 -11.56
C PRO A 60 6.59 -6.44 -11.49
N THR A 61 5.68 -5.90 -10.68
CA THR A 61 4.30 -6.39 -10.54
C THR A 61 3.38 -5.19 -10.32
N ASP A 62 2.10 -5.30 -10.66
CA ASP A 62 1.17 -4.17 -10.54
C ASP A 62 0.95 -3.76 -9.07
N ILE A 63 0.87 -4.75 -8.17
CA ILE A 63 0.54 -4.55 -6.75
C ILE A 63 1.38 -5.48 -5.87
N LEU A 64 1.88 -4.94 -4.76
CA LEU A 64 2.36 -5.70 -3.60
C LEU A 64 1.54 -5.30 -2.36
N SER A 65 1.11 -6.30 -1.59
CA SER A 65 0.36 -6.10 -0.35
C SER A 65 1.06 -6.80 0.81
N TRP A 66 1.08 -6.12 1.96
CA TRP A 66 1.55 -6.66 3.24
C TRP A 66 0.44 -6.50 4.28
N SER A 67 0.27 -7.52 5.11
CA SER A 67 -0.53 -7.41 6.32
C SER A 67 0.34 -6.77 7.40
N TYR A 68 -0.25 -5.90 8.22
CA TYR A 68 0.40 -5.52 9.47
C TYR A 68 0.27 -6.71 10.42
N ASP A 69 1.35 -7.47 10.59
CA ASP A 69 1.40 -8.45 11.67
C ASP A 69 1.39 -7.68 12.99
N VAL A 70 0.26 -7.75 13.69
CA VAL A 70 0.17 -7.32 15.09
C VAL A 70 0.75 -8.44 15.94
N GLY A 71 2.04 -8.72 15.77
CA GLY A 71 2.86 -9.62 16.58
C GLY A 71 2.36 -11.05 16.72
N GLU A 72 3.23 -12.01 16.42
CA GLU A 72 3.30 -13.17 17.32
C GLU A 72 3.41 -12.63 18.76
N ARG A 73 2.35 -12.81 19.56
CA ARG A 73 2.53 -12.85 21.00
C ARG A 73 3.41 -14.08 21.24
N VAL A 74 4.71 -13.85 21.35
CA VAL A 74 5.63 -14.79 21.96
C VAL A 74 5.01 -15.12 23.33
N LYS A 75 4.46 -16.32 23.43
CA LYS A 75 4.02 -16.89 24.71
C LYS A 75 5.24 -17.27 25.52
#